data_AF-A0A379W5H5-F1
#
_entry.id   AF-A0A379W5H5-F1
#
_cell.length_a   1.000
_cell.length_b   1.000
_cell.length_c   1.000
_cell.angle_alpha   90.00
_cell.angle_beta   90.00
_cell.angle_gamma   90.00
#
_symmetry.space_group_name_H-M   'P 1'
#
loop_
_entity.id
_entity.type
_entity.pdbx_description
1 polymer ?
#
loop_
_entity_poly.entity_id
_entity_poly.type
_entity_poly.pdbx_seq_one_letter_code
_entity_poly.pdbx_strand_id
1 'polypeptide(L)'
;MLVGGLWIWQAWPQVMLKSALWQRDVNQQLSALLNAVATHPERAGGSLLLLSFMYGVLHALGPGHGKVVIATWLATHPSKLKSSIVLTLAAALLQGFVAIGLVVGVLTVLQLPARQLHLSGFWLEKGSYALVGGLGILLCWRAIKRLRALLRKPAFIAFTPRHVHHEKCGCGHQHLPTQEQLHKRR
;
A
#
# COMPACT_ATOMS: atom_id res chain seq x y z
N MET A 1 -18.31 -31.88 -6.30
CA MET A 1 -17.89 -30.81 -5.36
C MET A 1 -17.70 -31.34 -3.93
N LEU A 2 -18.62 -32.12 -3.36
CA LEU A 2 -18.50 -32.66 -1.98
C LEU A 2 -17.31 -33.60 -1.76
N VAL A 3 -17.03 -34.51 -2.70
CA VAL A 3 -15.88 -35.45 -2.62
C VAL A 3 -14.53 -34.71 -2.60
N GLY A 4 -14.37 -33.66 -3.40
CA GLY A 4 -13.17 -32.83 -3.40
C GLY A 4 -12.99 -32.04 -2.09
N GLY A 5 -14.07 -31.53 -1.52
CA GLY A 5 -14.04 -30.87 -0.21
C GLY A 5 -13.64 -31.82 0.92
N LEU A 6 -14.16 -33.05 0.92
CA LEU A 6 -13.83 -34.07 1.91
C LEU A 6 -12.36 -34.51 1.82
N TRP A 7 -11.84 -34.62 0.59
CA TRP A 7 -10.43 -34.95 0.35
C TRP A 7 -9.48 -33.85 0.85
N ILE A 8 -9.80 -32.57 0.57
CA ILE A 8 -9.04 -31.44 1.09
C ILE A 8 -9.07 -31.42 2.61
N TRP A 9 -10.23 -31.67 3.22
CA TRP A 9 -10.39 -31.72 4.67
C TRP A 9 -9.52 -32.80 5.32
N GLN A 10 -9.46 -34.01 4.73
CA GLN A 10 -8.58 -35.08 5.22
C GLN A 10 -7.09 -34.81 4.97
N ALA A 11 -6.75 -34.14 3.86
CA ALA A 11 -5.37 -33.77 3.55
C ALA A 11 -4.88 -32.60 4.41
N TRP A 12 -5.78 -31.75 4.91
CA TRP A 12 -5.44 -30.52 5.62
C TRP A 12 -4.52 -30.71 6.83
N PRO A 13 -4.76 -31.68 7.76
CA PRO A 13 -3.87 -31.91 8.90
C PRO A 13 -2.46 -32.32 8.46
N GLN A 14 -2.34 -33.13 7.41
CA GLN A 14 -1.06 -33.57 6.86
C GLN A 14 -0.30 -32.40 6.22
N VAL A 15 -1.01 -31.52 5.51
CA VAL A 15 -0.43 -30.28 4.96
C VAL A 15 0.05 -29.38 6.09
N MET A 16 -0.78 -29.13 7.12
CA MET A 16 -0.40 -28.30 8.27
C MET A 16 0.83 -28.85 8.99
N LEU A 17 0.89 -30.17 9.22
CA LEU A 17 2.03 -30.81 9.89
C LEU A 17 3.31 -30.68 9.05
N LYS A 18 3.23 -30.98 7.75
CA LYS A 18 4.37 -30.84 6.82
C LYS A 18 4.84 -29.39 6.74
N SER A 19 3.91 -28.44 6.66
CA SER A 19 4.22 -27.01 6.68
C SER A 19 4.90 -26.59 7.98
N ALA A 20 4.44 -27.07 9.14
CA ALA A 20 5.06 -26.76 10.42
C ALA A 20 6.47 -27.34 10.55
N LEU A 21 6.69 -28.57 10.07
CA LEU A 21 8.02 -29.19 10.02
C LEU A 21 8.96 -28.41 9.10
N TRP A 22 8.47 -28.02 7.93
CA TRP A 22 9.25 -27.23 6.98
C TRP A 22 9.58 -25.83 7.53
N GLN A 23 8.63 -25.19 8.20
CA GLN A 23 8.83 -23.91 8.90
C GLN A 23 9.95 -24.02 9.95
N ARG A 24 9.95 -25.11 10.73
CA ARG A 24 10.97 -25.38 11.73
C ARG A 24 12.35 -25.58 11.09
N ASP A 25 12.43 -26.38 10.04
CA ASP A 25 13.67 -26.68 9.33
C ASP A 25 14.29 -25.41 8.73
N VAL A 26 13.49 -24.60 8.02
CA VAL A 26 13.93 -23.30 7.47
C VAL A 26 14.43 -22.37 8.58
N ASN A 27 13.73 -22.29 9.72
CA ASN A 27 14.16 -21.47 10.85
C ASN A 27 15.49 -21.96 11.46
N GLN A 28 15.71 -23.27 11.52
CA GLN A 28 16.96 -23.85 12.02
C GLN A 28 18.12 -23.54 11.07
N GLN A 29 17.93 -23.69 9.76
CA GLN A 29 18.94 -23.34 8.75
C GLN A 29 19.29 -21.85 8.78
N LEU A 30 18.28 -20.97 8.89
CA LEU A 30 18.50 -19.53 9.01
C LEU A 30 19.31 -19.18 10.26
N SER A 31 18.98 -19.81 11.40
CA SER A 31 19.72 -19.60 12.66
C SER A 31 21.16 -20.08 12.57
N ALA A 32 21.39 -21.21 11.90
CA ALA A 32 22.74 -21.74 11.66
C ALA A 32 23.56 -20.79 10.75
N LEU A 33 22.97 -20.27 9.69
CA LEU A 33 23.62 -19.30 8.79
C LEU A 33 23.91 -17.97 9.49
N LEU A 34 23.00 -17.47 10.32
CA LEU A 34 23.23 -16.26 11.13
C LEU A 34 24.42 -16.43 12.08
N ASN A 35 24.49 -17.57 12.78
CA ASN A 35 25.64 -17.89 13.63
C ASN A 35 26.94 -18.05 12.81
N ALA A 36 26.87 -18.67 11.64
CA ALA A 36 28.03 -18.84 10.76
C ALA A 36 28.53 -17.50 10.18
N VAL A 37 27.65 -16.54 9.89
CA VAL A 37 28.04 -15.18 9.50
C VAL A 37 28.70 -14.42 10.64
N ALA A 38 28.26 -14.65 11.88
CA ALA A 38 28.86 -14.04 13.06
C ALA A 38 30.32 -14.51 13.29
N THR A 39 30.66 -15.75 12.90
CA THR A 39 32.00 -16.31 13.07
C THR A 39 32.88 -16.21 11.82
N HIS A 40 32.30 -16.33 10.62
CA HIS A 40 32.99 -16.32 9.31
C HIS A 40 32.17 -15.54 8.25
N PRO A 41 32.12 -14.21 8.33
CA PRO A 41 31.28 -13.37 7.48
C PRO A 41 31.59 -13.54 5.98
N GLU A 42 32.85 -13.78 5.62
CA GLU A 42 33.33 -13.93 4.25
C GLU A 42 32.87 -15.22 3.55
N ARG A 43 32.51 -16.28 4.30
CA ARG A 43 32.05 -17.56 3.74
C ARG A 43 30.54 -17.75 3.81
N ALA A 44 29.90 -17.27 4.88
CA ALA A 44 28.48 -17.50 5.14
C ALA A 44 27.57 -16.33 4.69
N GLY A 45 28.14 -15.16 4.36
CA GLY A 45 27.35 -13.99 3.96
C GLY A 45 26.54 -14.21 2.70
N GLY A 46 27.13 -14.86 1.68
CA GLY A 46 26.46 -15.12 0.40
C GLY A 46 25.27 -16.07 0.52
N SER A 47 25.40 -17.15 1.30
CA SER A 47 24.33 -18.10 1.53
C SER A 47 23.19 -17.50 2.38
N LEU A 48 23.52 -16.68 3.37
CA LEU A 48 22.51 -15.93 4.14
C LEU A 48 21.75 -14.94 3.25
N LEU A 49 22.44 -14.24 2.35
CA LEU A 49 21.83 -13.28 1.43
C LEU A 49 20.90 -13.98 0.43
N LEU A 50 21.34 -15.12 -0.13
CA LEU A 50 20.52 -15.95 -1.02
C LEU A 50 19.27 -16.49 -0.31
N LEU A 51 19.41 -17.05 0.89
CA LEU A 51 18.28 -17.59 1.66
C LEU A 51 17.30 -16.46 2.04
N SER A 52 17.80 -15.31 2.48
CA SER A 52 16.98 -14.14 2.82
C SER A 52 16.24 -13.59 1.60
N PHE A 53 16.89 -13.57 0.44
CA PHE A 53 16.26 -13.17 -0.82
C PHE A 53 15.15 -14.15 -1.23
N MET A 54 15.42 -15.46 -1.18
CA MET A 54 14.41 -16.50 -1.48
C MET A 54 13.22 -16.41 -0.53
N TYR A 55 13.47 -16.23 0.77
CA TYR A 55 12.43 -15.97 1.75
C TYR A 55 11.63 -14.72 1.39
N GLY A 56 12.28 -13.64 0.97
CA GLY A 56 11.64 -12.42 0.50
C GLY A 56 10.75 -12.63 -0.75
N VAL A 57 11.18 -13.43 -1.72
CA VAL A 57 10.38 -13.79 -2.91
C VAL A 57 9.15 -14.60 -2.51
N LEU A 58 9.32 -15.62 -1.67
CA LEU A 58 8.19 -16.41 -1.14
C LEU A 58 7.23 -15.53 -0.33
N HIS A 59 7.78 -14.63 0.49
CA HIS A 59 7.00 -13.64 1.23
C HIS A 59 6.26 -12.69 0.30
N ALA A 60 6.83 -12.34 -0.86
CA ALA A 60 6.19 -11.51 -1.89
C ALA A 60 5.15 -12.27 -2.73
N LEU A 61 5.22 -13.60 -2.82
CA LEU A 61 4.23 -14.46 -3.51
C LEU A 61 3.10 -14.96 -2.60
N GLY A 62 3.31 -15.04 -1.28
CA GLY A 62 2.32 -15.57 -0.34
C GLY A 62 1.00 -14.81 -0.32
N PRO A 63 -0.13 -15.46 0.04
CA PRO A 63 -1.44 -14.81 0.10
C PRO A 63 -1.42 -13.65 1.11
N GLY A 64 -1.89 -12.47 0.70
CA GLY A 64 -1.92 -11.29 1.56
C GLY A 64 -2.92 -10.24 1.09
N HIS A 65 -3.54 -9.53 2.05
CA HIS A 65 -4.63 -8.59 1.76
C HIS A 65 -4.23 -7.48 0.78
N GLY A 66 -3.00 -6.94 0.88
CA GLY A 66 -2.52 -5.89 -0.03
C GLY A 66 -2.26 -6.37 -1.46
N LYS A 67 -1.87 -7.64 -1.64
CA LYS A 67 -1.52 -8.20 -2.95
C LYS A 67 -2.75 -8.46 -3.81
N VAL A 68 -3.87 -8.86 -3.20
CA VAL A 68 -5.15 -9.00 -3.89
C VAL A 68 -5.63 -7.64 -4.41
N VAL A 69 -5.55 -6.60 -3.59
CA VAL A 69 -5.97 -5.24 -3.97
C VAL A 69 -5.11 -4.69 -5.11
N ILE A 70 -3.78 -4.83 -5.03
CA ILE A 70 -2.86 -4.39 -6.09
C ILE A 70 -3.06 -5.22 -7.36
N ALA A 71 -3.24 -6.54 -7.26
CA ALA A 71 -3.46 -7.42 -8.41
C ALA A 71 -4.76 -7.05 -9.16
N THR A 72 -5.86 -6.79 -8.45
CA THR A 72 -7.11 -6.35 -9.07
C THR A 72 -6.99 -4.96 -9.72
N TRP A 73 -6.24 -4.04 -9.09
CA TRP A 73 -6.01 -2.71 -9.65
C TRP A 73 -5.14 -2.76 -10.91
N LEU A 74 -4.07 -3.55 -10.90
CA LEU A 74 -3.16 -3.70 -12.04
C LEU A 74 -3.84 -4.43 -13.21
N ALA A 75 -4.70 -5.41 -12.92
CA ALA A 75 -5.50 -6.11 -13.92
C ALA A 75 -6.53 -5.19 -14.60
N THR A 76 -6.98 -4.12 -13.93
CA THR A 76 -7.98 -3.19 -14.47
C THR A 76 -7.37 -1.93 -15.10
N HIS A 77 -6.11 -1.59 -14.80
CA HIS A 77 -5.46 -0.35 -15.27
C HIS A 77 -3.99 -0.57 -15.73
N PRO A 78 -3.76 -1.21 -16.91
CA PRO A 78 -2.43 -1.63 -17.36
C PRO A 78 -1.51 -0.49 -17.86
N SER A 79 -2.01 0.73 -18.10
CA SER A 79 -1.30 1.80 -18.83
C SER A 79 -0.16 2.50 -18.07
N LYS A 80 0.14 2.13 -16.82
CA LYS A 80 1.21 2.75 -15.99
C LYS A 80 2.18 1.76 -15.33
N LEU A 81 2.36 0.57 -15.91
CA LEU A 81 3.14 -0.52 -15.32
C LEU A 81 4.60 -0.15 -14.99
N LYS A 82 5.31 0.54 -15.90
CA LYS A 82 6.74 0.89 -15.70
C LYS A 82 6.97 1.80 -14.49
N SER A 83 6.16 2.85 -14.35
CA SER A 83 6.23 3.76 -13.21
C SER A 83 5.78 3.08 -11.91
N SER A 84 4.81 2.16 -12.01
CA SER A 84 4.34 1.37 -10.88
C SER A 84 5.42 0.43 -10.34
N ILE A 85 6.25 -0.19 -11.19
CA ILE A 85 7.36 -1.07 -10.78
C ILE A 85 8.43 -0.30 -10.00
N VAL A 86 8.82 0.88 -10.48
CA VAL A 86 9.83 1.70 -9.78
C VAL A 86 9.31 2.14 -8.42
N LEU A 87 8.03 2.55 -8.36
CA LEU A 87 7.39 2.94 -7.11
C LEU A 87 7.27 1.76 -6.13
N THR A 88 6.90 0.56 -6.60
CA THR A 88 6.81 -0.62 -5.73
C THR A 88 8.19 -1.08 -5.25
N LEU A 89 9.23 -0.97 -6.08
CA LEU A 89 10.60 -1.25 -5.66
C LEU A 89 11.08 -0.24 -4.60
N ALA A 90 10.86 1.06 -4.84
CA ALA A 90 11.20 2.11 -3.88
C ALA A 90 10.45 1.94 -2.55
N ALA A 91 9.16 1.59 -2.62
CA ALA A 91 8.36 1.28 -1.43
C ALA A 91 8.88 0.05 -0.69
N ALA A 92 9.27 -1.02 -1.38
CA ALA A 92 9.84 -2.22 -0.76
C ALA A 92 11.17 -1.93 -0.05
N LEU A 93 12.05 -1.13 -0.67
CA LEU A 93 13.31 -0.69 -0.05
C LEU A 93 13.05 0.16 1.20
N LEU A 94 12.20 1.18 1.09
CA LEU A 94 11.83 2.04 2.22
C LEU A 94 11.21 1.22 3.35
N GLN A 95 10.33 0.27 3.02
CA GLN A 95 9.73 -0.64 3.99
C GLN A 95 10.78 -1.48 4.71
N GLY A 96 11.78 -2.00 3.98
CA GLY A 96 12.91 -2.71 4.57
C GLY A 96 13.71 -1.84 5.54
N PHE A 97 14.07 -0.62 5.13
CA PHE A 97 14.80 0.33 5.99
C PHE A 97 14.03 0.69 7.25
N VAL A 98 12.73 1.00 7.12
CA VAL A 98 11.87 1.33 8.26
C VAL A 98 11.75 0.14 9.21
N ALA A 99 11.59 -1.08 8.69
CA ALA A 99 11.53 -2.28 9.51
C ALA A 99 12.83 -2.51 10.30
N ILE A 100 14.00 -2.43 9.64
CA ILE A 100 15.30 -2.56 10.30
C ILE A 100 15.46 -1.48 11.37
N GLY A 101 15.19 -0.22 11.03
CA GLY A 101 15.31 0.90 11.96
C GLY A 101 14.41 0.76 13.19
N LEU A 102 13.17 0.30 13.00
CA LEU A 102 12.23 0.06 14.09
C LEU A 102 12.69 -1.10 14.98
N VAL A 103 13.12 -2.23 14.41
CA VAL A 103 13.62 -3.38 15.18
C VAL A 103 14.88 -3.00 15.98
N VAL A 104 15.84 -2.33 15.36
CA VAL A 104 17.06 -1.85 16.03
C VAL A 104 16.71 -0.84 17.11
N GLY A 105 15.83 0.12 16.84
CA GLY A 105 15.37 1.12 17.82
C GLY A 105 14.71 0.47 19.03
N VAL A 106 13.81 -0.50 18.82
CA VAL A 106 13.17 -1.23 19.92
C VAL A 106 14.19 -2.01 20.75
N LEU A 107 15.09 -2.75 20.10
CA LEU A 107 16.10 -3.55 20.81
C LEU A 107 17.09 -2.67 21.61
N THR A 108 17.47 -1.51 21.07
CA THR A 108 18.41 -0.58 21.72
C THR A 108 17.78 0.21 22.87
N VAL A 109 16.54 0.69 22.71
CA VAL A 109 15.84 1.46 23.76
C VAL A 109 15.36 0.57 24.89
N LEU A 110 14.80 -0.60 24.55
CA LEU A 110 14.14 -1.47 25.53
C LEU A 110 15.13 -2.42 26.21
N GLN A 111 16.34 -2.60 25.67
CA GLN A 111 17.42 -3.47 26.17
C GLN A 111 16.98 -4.92 26.49
N LEU A 112 15.88 -5.36 25.89
CA LEU A 112 15.34 -6.70 26.14
C LEU A 112 16.10 -7.73 25.30
N PRO A 113 16.40 -8.93 25.86
CA PRO A 113 16.84 -10.05 25.04
C PRO A 113 15.77 -10.32 23.97
N ALA A 114 16.16 -10.56 22.72
CA ALA A 114 15.23 -10.81 21.61
C ALA A 114 14.17 -11.90 21.92
N ARG A 115 14.48 -12.79 22.87
CA ARG A 115 13.58 -13.83 23.39
C ARG A 115 12.39 -13.29 24.23
N GLN A 116 12.52 -12.16 24.92
CA GLN A 116 11.42 -11.52 25.68
C GLN A 116 10.50 -10.64 24.81
N LEU A 117 10.92 -10.28 23.59
CA LEU A 117 10.03 -9.63 22.62
C LEU A 117 8.84 -10.52 22.24
N HIS A 118 9.03 -11.85 22.26
CA HIS A 118 7.95 -12.81 22.02
C HIS A 118 6.84 -12.75 23.08
N LEU A 119 7.16 -12.39 24.33
CA LEU A 119 6.17 -12.20 25.42
C LEU A 119 5.55 -10.80 25.39
N SER A 120 6.25 -9.81 24.84
CA SER A 120 5.75 -8.44 24.63
C SER A 120 4.82 -8.31 23.41
N GLY A 121 4.66 -9.39 22.64
CA GLY A 121 3.78 -9.45 21.47
C GLY A 121 2.36 -8.98 21.77
N PHE A 122 1.83 -9.24 22.97
CA PHE A 122 0.49 -8.82 23.37
C PHE A 122 0.28 -7.29 23.34
N TRP A 123 1.24 -6.53 23.88
CA TRP A 123 1.15 -5.06 23.90
C TRP A 123 1.47 -4.46 22.52
N LEU A 124 2.42 -5.06 21.82
CA LEU A 124 2.75 -4.65 20.44
C LEU A 124 1.55 -4.88 19.50
N GLU A 125 0.86 -5.99 19.66
CA GLU A 125 -0.35 -6.36 18.91
C GLU A 125 -1.50 -5.39 19.21
N LYS A 126 -1.78 -5.11 20.50
CA LYS A 126 -2.78 -4.11 20.91
C LYS A 126 -2.45 -2.71 20.37
N GLY A 127 -1.19 -2.30 20.46
CA GLY A 127 -0.73 -1.01 19.92
C GLY A 127 -0.86 -0.93 18.40
N SER A 128 -0.55 -2.02 17.71
CA SER A 128 -0.73 -2.15 16.25
C SER A 128 -2.20 -2.02 15.86
N TYR A 129 -3.10 -2.69 16.58
CA TYR A 129 -4.54 -2.58 16.34
C TYR A 129 -5.08 -1.17 16.63
N ALA A 130 -4.59 -0.50 17.66
CA ALA A 130 -4.96 0.88 17.94
C ALA A 130 -4.52 1.83 16.81
N LEU A 131 -3.29 1.68 16.30
CA LEU A 131 -2.77 2.46 15.16
C LEU A 131 -3.55 2.19 13.87
N VAL A 132 -3.82 0.92 13.55
CA VAL A 132 -4.61 0.53 12.38
C VAL A 132 -6.05 1.05 12.48
N GLY A 133 -6.66 0.93 13.66
CA GLY A 133 -7.98 1.48 13.94
C GLY A 133 -8.01 3.01 13.79
N GLY A 134 -7.01 3.71 14.32
CA GLY A 134 -6.86 5.16 14.17
C GLY A 134 -6.71 5.60 12.71
N LEU A 135 -5.90 4.87 11.92
CA LEU A 135 -5.77 5.11 10.48
C LEU A 135 -7.10 4.88 9.76
N GLY A 136 -7.82 3.81 10.10
CA GLY A 136 -9.16 3.53 9.57
C GLY A 136 -10.14 4.67 9.85
N ILE A 137 -10.19 5.16 11.09
CA ILE A 137 -11.02 6.31 11.49
C ILE A 137 -10.64 7.57 10.68
N LEU A 138 -9.34 7.84 10.51
CA LEU A 138 -8.86 9.00 9.76
C LEU A 138 -9.24 8.93 8.28
N LEU A 139 -9.15 7.75 7.66
CA LEU A 139 -9.56 7.55 6.27
C LEU A 139 -11.08 7.68 6.11
N CYS A 140 -11.87 7.07 7.01
CA CYS A 140 -13.32 7.24 7.05
C CYS A 140 -13.70 8.71 7.19
N TRP A 141 -13.05 9.44 8.10
CA TRP A 141 -13.26 10.87 8.26
C TRP A 141 -12.95 11.64 6.97
N ARG A 142 -11.82 11.37 6.32
CA ARG A 142 -11.46 12.02 5.05
C ARG A 142 -12.45 11.70 3.93
N ALA A 143 -12.89 10.45 3.83
CA ALA A 143 -13.90 10.03 2.86
C ALA A 143 -15.24 10.75 3.10
N ILE A 144 -15.70 10.83 4.35
CA ILE A 144 -16.91 11.56 4.74
C ILE A 144 -16.76 13.05 4.44
N LYS A 145 -15.61 13.68 4.72
CA LYS A 145 -15.37 15.09 4.37
C LYS A 145 -15.43 15.33 2.86
N ARG A 146 -14.80 14.47 2.05
CA ARG A 146 -14.87 14.55 0.59
C ARG A 146 -16.30 14.35 0.08
N LEU A 147 -17.01 13.37 0.62
CA LEU A 147 -18.40 13.09 0.26
C LEU A 147 -19.31 14.28 0.62
N ARG A 148 -19.15 14.87 1.82
CA ARG A 148 -19.87 16.10 2.21
C ARG A 148 -19.52 17.30 1.32
N ALA A 149 -18.28 17.41 0.87
CA ALA A 149 -17.89 18.47 -0.06
C ALA A 149 -18.54 18.30 -1.44
N LEU A 150 -18.70 17.05 -1.90
CA LEU A 150 -19.38 16.72 -3.16
C LEU A 150 -20.91 16.84 -3.04
N LEU A 151 -21.49 16.53 -1.87
CA LEU A 151 -22.94 16.70 -1.62
C LEU A 151 -23.34 18.13 -1.24
N ARG A 152 -22.39 18.99 -0.86
CA ARG A 152 -22.65 20.42 -0.75
C ARG A 152 -22.91 20.94 -2.16
N LYS A 153 -24.20 21.07 -2.49
CA LYS A 153 -24.65 21.81 -3.67
C LYS A 153 -23.88 23.13 -3.73
N PRO A 154 -23.31 23.53 -4.88
CA PRO A 154 -22.78 24.87 -5.01
C PRO A 154 -23.94 25.83 -4.73
N ALA A 155 -23.85 26.58 -3.63
CA ALA A 155 -24.73 27.71 -3.42
C ALA A 155 -24.37 28.70 -4.53
N PHE A 156 -25.20 28.74 -5.58
CA PHE A 156 -25.14 29.77 -6.59
C PHE A 156 -25.41 31.09 -5.85
N ILE A 157 -24.34 31.80 -5.49
CA ILE A 157 -24.48 33.18 -5.04
C ILE A 157 -24.92 33.93 -6.29
N ALA A 158 -26.14 34.44 -6.25
CA ALA A 158 -26.78 35.10 -7.38
C ALA A 158 -25.81 36.07 -8.07
N PHE A 159 -25.83 36.05 -9.40
CA PHE A 159 -25.13 37.03 -10.22
C PHE A 159 -25.68 38.41 -9.85
N THR A 160 -24.96 39.19 -9.04
CA THR A 160 -25.28 40.61 -8.89
C THR A 160 -24.88 41.27 -10.20
N PRO A 161 -25.80 41.85 -11.00
CA PRO A 161 -25.41 42.63 -12.16
C PRO A 161 -24.70 43.87 -11.63
N ARG A 162 -23.37 43.86 -11.69
CA ARG A 162 -22.54 44.96 -11.16
C ARG A 162 -22.30 46.06 -12.17
N HIS A 163 -22.93 46.02 -13.34
CA HIS A 163 -22.85 47.15 -14.25
C HIS A 163 -24.14 47.35 -15.05
N VAL A 164 -24.49 48.63 -15.20
CA VAL A 164 -25.59 49.11 -16.04
C VAL A 164 -24.90 49.76 -17.23
N HIS A 165 -25.13 49.25 -18.43
CA HIS A 165 -24.58 49.85 -19.64
C HIS A 165 -25.37 51.12 -19.99
N HIS A 166 -24.70 52.27 -19.89
CA HIS A 166 -25.11 53.50 -20.57
C HIS A 166 -24.67 53.50 -22.04
N GLU A 167 -25.38 54.28 -22.86
CA GLU A 167 -25.27 54.42 -24.32
C GLU A 167 -23.85 54.80 -24.84
N LYS A 168 -22.93 55.18 -23.95
CA LYS A 168 -21.54 55.57 -24.25
C LYS A 168 -20.48 54.57 -23.72
N CYS A 169 -20.86 53.32 -23.45
CA CYS A 169 -19.90 52.32 -22.97
C CYS A 169 -19.02 51.81 -24.13
N GLY A 170 -17.78 52.31 -24.22
CA GLY A 170 -16.79 52.01 -25.27
C GLY A 170 -16.12 50.63 -25.15
N CYS A 171 -16.87 49.59 -24.79
CA CYS A 171 -16.34 48.23 -24.74
C CYS A 171 -16.61 47.55 -26.09
N GLY A 172 -15.56 47.38 -26.89
CA GLY A 172 -15.62 46.82 -28.24
C GLY A 172 -15.98 45.33 -28.27
N HIS A 173 -17.26 45.02 -28.17
CA HIS A 173 -17.80 43.69 -28.46
C HIS A 173 -18.89 43.79 -29.53
N GLN A 174 -18.67 43.12 -30.66
CA GLN A 174 -19.64 43.00 -31.75
C GLN A 174 -20.65 41.90 -31.38
N HIS A 175 -21.88 42.29 -31.05
CA HIS A 175 -22.90 41.35 -30.57
C HIS A 175 -23.57 40.50 -31.65
N LEU A 176 -23.36 40.81 -32.94
CA LEU A 176 -23.81 39.97 -34.07
C LEU A 176 -23.11 40.43 -35.37
N PRO A 177 -22.80 39.51 -36.31
CA PRO A 177 -22.31 39.89 -37.64
C PRO A 177 -23.36 40.74 -38.37
N THR A 178 -22.94 41.81 -39.02
CA THR A 178 -23.82 42.64 -39.86
C THR A 178 -24.22 41.88 -41.12
N GLN A 179 -25.41 42.18 -41.70
CA GLN A 179 -25.92 41.48 -42.89
C GLN A 179 -24.93 41.45 -44.06
N GLU A 180 -24.16 42.53 -44.29
CA GLU A 180 -23.10 42.55 -45.32
C GLU A 180 -22.00 41.49 -45.09
N GLN A 181 -21.66 41.19 -43.83
CA GLN A 181 -20.64 40.20 -43.48
C GLN A 181 -21.12 38.76 -43.72
N LEU A 182 -22.44 38.54 -43.69
CA LEU A 182 -23.05 37.25 -44.04
C LEU A 182 -23.04 37.01 -45.56
N HIS A 183 -23.23 38.06 -46.37
CA HIS A 183 -23.22 37.95 -47.84
C HIS A 183 -21.82 37.72 -48.44
N LYS A 184 -20.75 38.13 -47.74
CA LYS A 184 -19.36 37.94 -48.19
C LYS A 184 -18.81 36.52 -48.00
N ARG A 185 -19.60 35.61 -47.44
CA ARG A 185 -19.22 34.21 -47.09
C ARG A 185 -19.91 33.16 -47.98
N ARG A 186 -20.28 33.51 -49.21
CA ARG A 186 -20.79 32.57 -50.22
C ARG A 186 -19.92 32.59 -51.47
#